data_AF-A0A2W1NLE8-F1
#
_entry.id   AF-A0A2W1NLE8-F1
#
_cell.length_a   1.000
_cell.length_b   1.000
_cell.length_c   1.000
_cell.angle_alpha   90.00
_cell.angle_beta   90.00
_cell.angle_gamma   90.00
#
_symmetry.space_group_name_H-M   'P 1'
#
loop_
_entity.id
_entity.type
_entity.pdbx_description
1 polymer ?
#
loop_
_entity_poly.entity_id
_entity_poly.type
_entity_poly.pdbx_seq_one_letter_code
_entity_poly.pdbx_strand_id
1 'polypeptide(L)'
;MKIKHTIQCDGSEVLVHETDTGVYQVSIRAHNNPLGQGNALQTFSNMDEAVASAERFCQLHAIAKANGYHLEQDHFVRPDKPGHHVGQLLAEGKSAEELEQLLTAP
;
A
#
# COMPACT_ATOMS: atom_id res chain seq x y z
N MET A 1 16.27 12.43 -0.53
CA MET A 1 15.08 11.72 0.00
C MET A 1 14.64 12.31 1.32
N LYS A 2 13.41 12.83 1.39
CA LYS A 2 12.79 13.39 2.61
C LYS A 2 11.38 12.82 2.77
N ILE A 3 11.06 12.31 3.95
CA ILE A 3 9.69 11.88 4.29
C ILE A 3 8.81 13.13 4.32
N LYS A 4 7.74 13.10 3.54
CA LYS A 4 6.73 14.16 3.41
C LYS A 4 5.51 13.86 4.24
N HIS A 5 5.12 12.58 4.31
CA HIS A 5 3.94 12.14 5.03
C HIS A 5 4.13 10.72 5.60
N THR A 6 3.46 10.44 6.73
CA THR A 6 3.45 9.12 7.36
C THR A 6 2.02 8.82 7.80
N ILE A 7 1.52 7.65 7.41
CA ILE A 7 0.18 7.17 7.78
C ILE A 7 0.35 5.90 8.59
N GLN A 8 -0.33 5.85 9.74
CA GLN A 8 -0.35 4.68 10.61
C GLN A 8 -1.32 3.64 10.05
N CYS A 9 -0.83 2.43 9.90
CA CYS A 9 -1.50 1.27 9.33
C CYS A 9 -1.50 0.16 10.40
N ASP A 10 -2.43 -0.78 10.39
CA ASP A 10 -2.48 -1.79 11.47
C ASP A 10 -1.22 -2.70 11.49
N GLY A 11 -0.32 -2.46 12.45
CA GLY A 11 0.98 -3.13 12.60
C GLY A 11 2.12 -2.62 11.68
N SER A 12 1.84 -1.63 10.85
CA SER A 12 2.77 -1.06 9.87
C SER A 12 2.58 0.45 9.72
N GLU A 13 3.46 1.12 9.02
CA GLU A 13 3.29 2.52 8.63
C GLU A 13 3.58 2.67 7.15
N VAL A 14 2.81 3.54 6.50
CA VAL A 14 2.98 3.89 5.10
C VAL A 14 3.66 5.25 5.05
N LEU A 15 4.75 5.33 4.31
CA LEU A 15 5.57 6.51 4.17
C LEU A 15 5.38 7.05 2.75
N VAL A 16 5.23 8.37 2.66
CA VAL A 16 5.33 9.11 1.39
C VAL A 16 6.60 9.93 1.45
N HIS A 17 7.55 9.65 0.57
CA HIS A 17 8.81 10.40 0.50
C HIS A 17 9.12 10.85 -0.92
N GLU A 18 9.75 12.00 -1.02
CA GLU A 18 10.21 12.54 -2.29
C GLU A 18 11.57 11.90 -2.64
N THR A 19 11.62 11.15 -3.75
CA THR A 19 12.84 10.46 -4.23
C THR A 19 13.68 11.40 -5.07
N ASP A 20 13.03 12.06 -6.02
CA ASP A 20 13.56 13.08 -6.92
C ASP A 20 12.60 14.27 -6.95
N THR A 21 13.05 15.40 -7.51
CA THR A 21 12.23 16.62 -7.59
C THR A 21 10.91 16.34 -8.32
N GLY A 22 9.79 16.40 -7.59
CA GLY A 22 8.46 16.11 -8.14
C GLY A 22 8.12 14.62 -8.31
N VAL A 23 8.91 13.71 -7.73
CA VAL A 23 8.63 12.26 -7.72
C VAL A 23 8.43 11.82 -6.28
N TYR A 24 7.24 11.28 -6.00
CA TYR A 24 6.79 10.87 -4.68
C TYR A 24 6.61 9.35 -4.66
N GLN A 25 7.34 8.67 -3.78
CA GLN A 25 7.22 7.23 -3.60
C GLN A 25 6.42 6.93 -2.34
N VAL A 26 5.51 5.98 -2.46
CA VAL A 26 4.77 5.37 -1.35
C VAL A 26 5.46 4.06 -0.97
N SER A 27 5.78 3.88 0.30
CA SER A 27 6.36 2.64 0.83
C SER A 27 5.69 2.19 2.12
N ILE A 28 5.75 0.89 2.41
CA ILE A 28 5.27 0.32 3.67
C ILE A 28 6.43 -0.18 4.52
N ARG A 29 6.39 0.15 5.81
CA ARG A 29 7.35 -0.28 6.82
C ARG A 29 6.63 -0.97 7.96
N ALA A 30 7.11 -2.14 8.39
CA ALA A 30 6.54 -2.82 9.55
C ALA A 30 7.07 -2.20 10.85
N HIS A 31 6.24 -2.11 11.89
CA HIS A 31 6.66 -1.54 13.18
C HIS A 31 7.65 -2.43 13.94
N ASN A 32 7.53 -3.75 13.78
CA ASN A 32 8.31 -4.74 14.49
C ASN A 32 9.70 -4.98 13.89
N ASN A 33 9.90 -4.69 12.60
CA ASN A 33 11.19 -4.75 11.93
C ASN A 33 11.32 -3.65 10.86
N PRO A 34 11.50 -2.38 11.26
CA PRO A 34 11.61 -1.28 10.33
C PRO A 34 12.97 -1.30 9.62
N LEU A 35 13.04 -1.99 8.48
CA LEU A 35 14.18 -1.90 7.57
C LEU A 35 14.07 -0.62 6.74
N GLY A 36 14.90 0.39 7.07
CA GLY A 36 15.02 1.64 6.31
C GLY A 36 13.70 2.38 6.13
N GLN A 37 13.37 2.72 4.87
CA GLN A 37 12.11 3.38 4.48
C GLN A 37 11.03 2.38 4.06
N GLY A 38 11.21 1.08 4.33
CA GLY A 38 10.28 0.04 3.95
C GLY A 38 10.32 -0.36 2.47
N ASN A 39 9.37 -1.21 2.08
CA ASN A 39 9.24 -1.70 0.70
C ASN A 39 8.47 -0.69 -0.14
N ALA A 40 8.99 -0.36 -1.32
CA ALA A 40 8.31 0.52 -2.27
C ALA A 40 7.04 -0.16 -2.81
N LEU A 41 5.92 0.57 -2.80
CA LEU A 41 4.63 0.10 -3.31
C LEU A 41 4.33 0.70 -4.68
N GLN A 42 4.51 2.01 -4.81
CA GLN A 42 4.23 2.74 -6.04
C GLN A 42 4.91 4.12 -6.04
N THR A 43 5.14 4.68 -7.23
CA THR A 43 5.62 6.06 -7.42
C THR A 43 4.59 6.92 -8.15
N PHE A 44 4.55 8.20 -7.80
CA PHE A 44 3.60 9.19 -8.31
C PHE A 44 4.34 10.48 -8.67
N SER A 45 3.82 11.21 -9.65
CA SER A 45 4.31 12.53 -10.04
C SER A 45 3.70 13.67 -9.23
N ASN A 46 2.73 13.36 -8.37
CA ASN A 46 1.96 14.30 -7.55
C ASN A 46 1.94 13.85 -6.09
N MET A 47 2.20 14.79 -5.17
CA MET A 47 2.19 14.54 -3.73
C MET A 47 0.80 14.15 -3.23
N ASP A 48 -0.24 14.85 -3.68
CA ASP A 48 -1.61 14.65 -3.19
C ASP A 48 -2.12 13.26 -3.62
N GLU A 49 -1.76 12.82 -4.83
CA GLU A 49 -2.04 11.46 -5.31
C GLU A 49 -1.28 10.41 -4.50
N ALA A 50 -0.01 10.66 -4.17
CA ALA A 50 0.77 9.75 -3.35
C ALA A 50 0.19 9.60 -1.93
N VAL A 51 -0.24 10.71 -1.32
CA VAL A 51 -0.90 10.71 0.00
C VAL A 51 -2.24 9.98 -0.07
N ALA A 52 -3.10 10.31 -1.04
CA ALA A 52 -4.37 9.61 -1.21
C ALA A 52 -4.18 8.11 -1.47
N SER A 53 -3.16 7.73 -2.25
CA SER A 53 -2.81 6.34 -2.49
C SER A 53 -2.31 5.64 -1.23
N ALA A 54 -1.55 6.33 -0.37
CA ALA A 54 -1.06 5.78 0.88
C ALA A 54 -2.21 5.52 1.88
N GLU A 55 -3.20 6.42 1.94
CA GLU A 55 -4.42 6.21 2.73
C GLU A 55 -5.23 5.02 2.23
N ARG A 56 -5.43 4.92 0.91
CA ARG A 56 -6.09 3.76 0.26
C ARG A 56 -5.37 2.46 0.56
N PHE A 57 -4.03 2.47 0.50
CA PHE A 57 -3.25 1.29 0.85
C PHE A 57 -3.52 0.82 2.28
N CYS A 58 -3.67 1.74 3.25
CA CYS A 58 -3.97 1.32 4.62
C CYS A 58 -5.33 0.64 4.77
N GLN A 59 -6.35 1.16 4.09
CA GLN A 59 -7.67 0.52 4.05
C GLN A 59 -7.57 -0.87 3.41
N LEU A 60 -6.85 -0.97 2.28
CA LEU A 60 -6.60 -2.20 1.56
C LEU A 60 -5.92 -3.27 2.40
N HIS A 61 -4.82 -2.90 3.05
CA HIS A 61 -4.04 -3.80 3.87
C HIS A 61 -4.88 -4.36 5.04
N ALA A 62 -5.73 -3.52 5.64
CA ALA A 62 -6.65 -3.95 6.70
C ALA A 62 -7.70 -4.95 6.18
N ILE A 63 -8.33 -4.67 5.04
CA ILE A 63 -9.34 -5.55 4.41
C ILE A 63 -8.69 -6.88 3.98
N ALA A 64 -7.52 -6.82 3.35
CA ALA A 64 -6.76 -8.00 2.93
C ALA A 64 -6.46 -8.91 4.12
N LYS A 65 -5.90 -8.33 5.20
CA LYS A 65 -5.59 -9.06 6.45
C LYS A 65 -6.83 -9.68 7.08
N ALA A 66 -7.97 -8.96 7.12
CA ALA A 66 -9.23 -9.49 7.62
C ALA A 66 -9.75 -10.68 6.78
N ASN A 67 -9.41 -10.74 5.49
CA ASN A 67 -9.78 -11.82 4.56
C ASN A 67 -8.71 -12.93 4.43
N GLY A 68 -7.72 -12.95 5.32
CA GLY A 68 -6.66 -13.97 5.36
C GLY A 68 -5.57 -13.79 4.31
N TYR A 69 -5.54 -12.65 3.62
CA TYR A 69 -4.41 -12.28 2.77
C TYR A 69 -3.29 -11.68 3.62
N HIS A 70 -2.06 -11.80 3.14
CA HIS A 70 -0.91 -11.08 3.68
C HIS A 70 -0.17 -10.37 2.55
N LEU A 71 0.58 -9.33 2.90
CA LEU A 71 1.44 -8.65 1.96
C LEU A 71 2.75 -9.43 1.82
N GLU A 72 3.04 -9.90 0.61
CA GLU A 72 4.32 -10.49 0.24
C GLU A 72 4.90 -9.68 -0.91
N GLN A 73 6.05 -9.04 -0.66
CA GLN A 73 6.70 -8.08 -1.58
C GLN A 73 5.75 -6.93 -1.97
N ASP A 74 5.11 -7.04 -3.13
CA ASP A 74 4.20 -6.09 -3.77
C ASP A 74 2.82 -6.72 -4.09
N HIS A 75 2.54 -7.92 -3.58
CA HIS A 75 1.28 -8.62 -3.79
C HIS A 75 0.54 -8.91 -2.49
N PHE A 76 -0.79 -8.80 -2.52
CA PHE A 76 -1.65 -9.45 -1.53
C PHE A 76 -1.84 -10.90 -1.92
N VAL A 77 -1.29 -11.81 -1.11
CA VAL A 77 -1.29 -13.25 -1.38
C VAL A 77 -2.10 -14.00 -0.32
N ARG A 78 -2.74 -15.08 -0.75
CA ARG A 78 -3.45 -16.04 0.11
C ARG A 78 -3.27 -17.44 -0.48
N PRO A 79 -3.10 -18.50 0.33
CA PRO A 79 -2.81 -19.84 -0.19
C PRO A 79 -3.82 -20.36 -1.22
N ASP A 80 -5.10 -20.03 -1.03
CA ASP A 80 -6.21 -20.57 -1.83
C ASP A 80 -6.71 -19.63 -2.93
N LYS A 81 -6.06 -18.47 -3.14
CA LYS A 81 -6.50 -17.46 -4.10
C LYS A 81 -5.34 -16.84 -4.88
N PRO A 82 -5.58 -16.32 -6.10
CA PRO A 82 -4.56 -15.61 -6.85
C PRO A 82 -4.06 -14.39 -6.06
N GLY A 83 -2.77 -14.10 -6.19
CA GLY A 83 -2.16 -12.90 -5.64
C GLY A 83 -2.63 -11.65 -6.41
N HIS A 84 -2.82 -10.55 -5.70
CA HIS A 84 -3.21 -9.27 -6.30
C HIS A 84 -2.09 -8.24 -6.16
N HIS A 85 -1.61 -7.70 -7.30
CA HIS A 85 -0.54 -6.72 -7.31
C HIS A 85 -1.01 -5.38 -6.72
N VAL A 86 -0.41 -4.97 -5.60
CA VAL A 86 -0.80 -3.76 -4.85
C VAL A 86 -0.65 -2.50 -5.69
N GLY A 87 0.50 -2.33 -6.35
CA GLY A 87 0.75 -1.14 -7.18
C GLY A 87 -0.29 -0.91 -8.28
N GLN A 88 -0.85 -1.99 -8.85
CA GLN A 88 -1.92 -1.91 -9.84
C GLN A 88 -3.26 -1.51 -9.20
N LEU A 89 -3.61 -2.11 -8.05
CA LEU A 89 -4.83 -1.74 -7.31
C LEU A 89 -4.83 -0.26 -6.91
N LEU A 90 -3.66 0.26 -6.53
CA LEU A 90 -3.47 1.66 -6.19
C LEU A 90 -3.54 2.57 -7.43
N ALA A 91 -2.93 2.17 -8.55
CA ALA A 91 -2.96 2.93 -9.81
C ALA A 91 -4.36 2.99 -10.43
N GLU A 92 -5.16 1.94 -10.29
CA GLU A 92 -6.55 1.90 -10.76
C GLU A 92 -7.49 2.78 -9.91
N GLY A 93 -7.00 3.29 -8.78
CA GLY A 93 -7.76 4.23 -7.94
C GLY A 93 -9.05 3.63 -7.38
N LYS A 94 -9.16 2.30 -7.33
CA LYS A 94 -10.35 1.60 -6.86
C LYS A 94 -10.72 2.04 -5.45
N SER A 95 -12.01 2.15 -5.21
CA SER A 95 -12.55 2.39 -3.87
C SER A 95 -12.33 1.18 -2.96
N ALA A 96 -12.32 1.42 -1.64
CA ALA A 96 -12.20 0.35 -0.65
C ALA A 96 -13.26 -0.74 -0.84
N GLU A 97 -14.48 -0.36 -1.25
CA GLU A 97 -15.60 -1.27 -1.51
C GLU A 97 -15.35 -2.17 -2.74
N GLU A 98 -14.86 -1.60 -3.85
CA GLU A 98 -14.50 -2.39 -5.04
C GLU A 98 -13.35 -3.35 -4.77
N LEU A 99 -12.44 -2.97 -3.89
CA LEU A 99 -11.30 -3.78 -3.50
C LEU A 99 -11.69 -4.90 -2.55
N GLU A 100 -12.61 -4.63 -1.63
CA GLU A 100 -13.23 -5.67 -0.80
C GLU A 100 -13.93 -6.70 -1.67
N GLN A 101 -14.70 -6.27 -2.68
CA GLN A 101 -15.34 -7.18 -3.64
C GLN A 101 -14.30 -8.03 -4.40
N LEU A 102 -13.18 -7.44 -4.82
CA LEU A 102 -12.12 -8.16 -5.53
C LEU A 102 -11.47 -9.25 -4.66
N LEU A 103 -11.21 -8.95 -3.39
CA LEU A 103 -10.55 -9.87 -2.45
C LEU A 103 -11.51 -10.94 -1.89
N THR A 104 -12.80 -10.62 -1.79
CA THR A 104 -13.85 -11.52 -1.31
C THR A 104 -14.45 -12.39 -2.41
N ALA A 105 -14.36 -11.99 -3.68
CA ALA A 105 -14.89 -12.73 -4.83
C ALA A 105 -14.44 -14.20 -4.82
N PRO A 106 -15.37 -15.17 -4.89
CA PRO A 106 -15.11 -16.60 -4.68
C PRO A 106 -14.09 -17.19 -5.65
#